data_AF-A0A9Q4FZM9-F1
#
_entry.id   AF-A0A9Q4FZM9-F1
#
_cell.length_a   1.000
_cell.length_b   1.000
_cell.length_c   1.000
_cell.angle_alpha   90.00
_cell.angle_beta   90.00
_cell.angle_gamma   90.00
#
_symmetry.space_group_name_H-M   'P 1'
#
loop_
_entity.id
_entity.type
_entity.pdbx_description
1 polymer ?
#
loop_
_entity_poly.entity_id
_entity_poly.type
_entity_poly.pdbx_seq_one_letter_code
_entity_poly.pdbx_strand_id
1 'polypeptide(L)'
;MKKLEIIESKGLEDVKVFRVCECDAVAAYSLDEAIEFYKEFTGLEDDDLYDYEAIEVIGIENEFYDDEDRKVKKKLKDMVRENWDGKPFIVLTWDY
;
A
#
# COMPACT_ATOMS: atom_id res chain seq x y z
N MET A 1 -9.55 38.64 2.02
CA MET A 1 -8.68 37.79 2.88
C MET A 1 -8.42 36.50 2.13
N LYS A 2 -7.19 36.24 1.68
CA LYS A 2 -6.81 34.94 1.10
C LYS A 2 -6.53 33.99 2.26
N LYS A 3 -7.32 32.91 2.34
CA LYS A 3 -7.14 31.82 3.30
C LYS A 3 -5.86 31.09 2.88
N LEU A 4 -4.83 31.10 3.72
CA LEU A 4 -3.65 30.26 3.53
C LEU A 4 -4.11 28.82 3.84
N GLU A 5 -4.34 28.03 2.81
CA GLU A 5 -4.51 26.59 2.94
C GLU A 5 -3.14 26.02 3.31
N ILE A 6 -3.05 25.43 4.50
CA ILE A 6 -1.87 24.67 4.91
C ILE A 6 -1.89 23.42 4.04
N ILE A 7 -1.02 23.37 3.04
CA ILE A 7 -0.80 22.16 2.25
C ILE A 7 0.03 21.25 3.15
N GLU A 8 -0.57 20.20 3.70
CA GLU A 8 0.20 19.14 4.33
C GLU A 8 1.10 18.48 3.28
N SER A 9 2.41 18.63 3.45
CA SER A 9 3.40 17.96 2.61
C SER A 9 3.54 16.52 3.08
N LYS A 10 2.79 15.59 2.49
CA LYS A 10 3.01 14.16 2.71
C LYS A 10 4.29 13.71 1.99
N GLY A 11 5.16 13.00 2.70
CA GLY A 11 6.43 12.48 2.20
C GLY A 11 6.51 10.95 2.27
N LEU A 12 7.60 10.39 1.79
CA LEU A 12 7.81 8.94 1.77
C LEU A 12 7.74 8.26 3.15
N GLU A 13 8.00 9.02 4.22
CA GLU A 13 7.91 8.54 5.60
C GLU A 13 6.47 8.37 6.10
N ASP A 14 5.52 9.03 5.44
CA ASP A 14 4.08 8.94 5.77
C ASP A 14 3.39 7.75 5.09
N VAL A 15 4.08 7.06 4.17
CA VAL A 15 3.55 5.91 3.44
C VAL A 15 3.47 4.69 4.36
N LYS A 16 2.30 4.05 4.37
CA LYS A 16 2.02 2.80 5.05
C LYS A 16 1.68 1.73 4.04
N VAL A 17 1.79 0.47 4.44
CA VAL A 17 1.39 -0.67 3.62
C VAL A 17 0.22 -1.38 4.28
N PHE A 18 -0.88 -1.48 3.54
CA PHE A 18 -2.15 -2.05 3.98
C PHE A 18 -2.39 -3.37 3.27
N ARG A 19 -2.62 -4.44 4.04
CA ARG A 19 -3.04 -5.72 3.47
C ARG A 19 -4.55 -5.69 3.22
N VAL A 20 -4.93 -5.48 1.96
CA VAL A 20 -6.33 -5.23 1.57
C VAL A 20 -7.09 -6.54 1.32
N CYS A 21 -6.40 -7.62 0.98
CA CYS A 21 -6.98 -8.95 0.82
C CYS A 21 -5.96 -10.04 1.16
N GLU A 22 -6.31 -11.29 0.89
CA GLU A 22 -5.43 -12.42 1.17
C GLU A 22 -4.16 -12.43 0.34
N CYS A 23 -4.23 -11.93 -0.90
CA CYS A 23 -3.15 -11.94 -1.87
C CYS A 23 -2.39 -10.62 -1.98
N ASP A 24 -2.98 -9.47 -1.64
CA ASP A 24 -2.37 -8.20 -1.99
C ASP A 24 -2.19 -7.22 -0.82
N ALA A 25 -1.11 -6.44 -0.90
CA ALA A 25 -0.88 -5.30 -0.03
C ALA A 25 -0.56 -4.04 -0.84
N VAL A 26 -1.13 -2.91 -0.42
CA VAL A 26 -1.06 -1.62 -1.11
C VAL A 26 -0.30 -0.61 -0.26
N ALA A 27 0.66 0.07 -0.86
CA ALA A 27 1.31 1.24 -0.28
C ALA A 27 0.42 2.48 -0.50
N ALA A 28 0.10 3.23 0.56
CA ALA A 28 -0.69 4.47 0.49
C ALA A 28 -0.47 5.35 1.73
N TYR A 29 -0.95 6.59 1.72
CA TYR A 29 -0.92 7.44 2.92
C TYR A 29 -2.03 7.13 3.91
N SER A 30 -3.11 6.51 3.47
CA SER A 30 -4.27 6.17 4.29
C SER A 30 -4.93 4.88 3.82
N LEU A 31 -5.70 4.27 4.71
CA LEU A 31 -6.45 3.05 4.40
C LEU A 31 -7.53 3.31 3.34
N ASP A 32 -8.26 4.43 3.45
CA ASP A 32 -9.25 4.84 2.45
C ASP A 32 -8.62 4.92 1.05
N GLU A 33 -7.48 5.60 0.94
CA GLU A 33 -6.74 5.72 -0.33
C GLU A 33 -6.26 4.37 -0.87
N ALA A 34 -5.82 3.45 0.00
CA ALA A 34 -5.43 2.09 -0.42
C ALA A 34 -6.60 1.28 -0.98
N ILE A 35 -7.77 1.37 -0.32
CA ILE A 35 -9.00 0.68 -0.72
C ILE A 35 -9.53 1.27 -2.04
N GLU A 36 -9.63 2.59 -2.13
CA GLU A 36 -10.09 3.28 -3.35
C GLU A 36 -9.19 2.91 -4.55
N PHE A 37 -7.87 3.01 -4.38
CA PHE A 37 -6.93 2.63 -5.42
C PHE A 37 -7.10 1.17 -5.86
N TYR A 38 -7.20 0.24 -4.91
CA TYR A 38 -7.28 -1.19 -5.25
C TYR A 38 -8.58 -1.53 -6.00
N LYS A 39 -9.71 -0.93 -5.59
CA LYS A 39 -10.99 -1.06 -6.30
C LYS A 39 -10.90 -0.52 -7.72
N GLU A 40 -10.34 0.67 -7.90
CA GLU A 40 -10.17 1.27 -9.22
C GLU A 40 -9.22 0.45 -10.11
N PHE A 41 -8.16 -0.11 -9.53
CA PHE A 41 -7.14 -0.89 -10.24
C PHE A 41 -7.65 -2.26 -10.69
N THR A 42 -8.39 -2.96 -9.82
CA THR A 42 -8.85 -4.34 -10.08
C THR A 42 -10.25 -4.40 -10.69
N GLY A 43 -11.07 -3.36 -10.50
CA GLY A 43 -12.48 -3.34 -10.88
C GLY A 43 -13.37 -4.21 -9.99
N LEU A 44 -12.87 -4.66 -8.84
CA LEU A 44 -13.61 -5.49 -7.88
C LEU A 44 -14.59 -4.64 -7.05
N GLU A 45 -15.67 -5.29 -6.60
CA GLU A 45 -16.60 -4.72 -5.62
C GLU A 45 -16.15 -5.04 -4.18
N ASP A 46 -16.75 -4.39 -3.19
CA ASP A 46 -16.33 -4.43 -1.78
C ASP A 46 -16.24 -5.85 -1.17
N ASP A 47 -16.99 -6.82 -1.71
CA ASP A 47 -17.10 -8.18 -1.18
C ASP A 47 -15.82 -9.03 -1.35
N ASP A 48 -14.87 -8.61 -2.19
CA ASP A 48 -13.59 -9.30 -2.42
C ASP A 48 -12.45 -8.75 -1.54
N LEU A 49 -12.71 -7.68 -0.78
CA LEU A 49 -11.77 -7.09 0.16
C LEU A 49 -11.97 -7.63 1.57
N TYR A 50 -10.92 -7.54 2.39
CA TYR A 50 -11.10 -7.69 3.83
C TYR A 50 -11.96 -6.55 4.37
N ASP A 51 -12.77 -6.86 5.39
CA ASP A 51 -13.48 -5.85 6.16
C ASP A 51 -12.51 -4.77 6.64
N TYR A 52 -12.96 -3.52 6.67
CA TYR A 52 -12.11 -2.38 7.05
C TYR A 52 -11.39 -2.59 8.40
N GLU A 53 -12.04 -3.26 9.36
CA GLU A 53 -11.45 -3.59 10.68
C GLU A 53 -10.45 -4.74 10.64
N ALA A 54 -10.51 -5.58 9.60
CA ALA A 54 -9.61 -6.71 9.39
C ALA A 54 -8.37 -6.35 8.55
N ILE A 55 -8.35 -5.16 7.93
CA ILE A 55 -7.19 -4.71 7.16
C ILE A 55 -6.02 -4.37 8.11
N GLU A 56 -4.94 -5.11 7.94
CA GLU A 56 -3.73 -4.96 8.74
C GLU A 56 -2.73 -4.01 8.10
N VAL A 57 -2.06 -3.20 8.93
CA VAL A 57 -0.90 -2.41 8.51
C VAL A 57 0.35 -3.26 8.69
N ILE A 58 1.03 -3.55 7.58
CA ILE A 58 2.27 -4.32 7.58
C ILE A 58 3.41 -3.43 8.07
N GLY A 59 4.19 -3.93 9.02
CA GLY A 59 5.39 -3.25 9.51
C GLY A 59 6.41 -3.06 8.39
N ILE A 60 6.82 -1.81 8.15
CA ILE A 60 7.71 -1.45 7.03
C ILE A 60 9.13 -2.04 7.11
N GLU A 61 9.53 -2.50 8.29
CA GLU A 61 10.82 -3.16 8.51
C GLU A 61 10.78 -4.67 8.23
N ASN A 62 9.60 -5.24 7.92
CA ASN A 62 9.45 -6.64 7.54
C ASN A 62 10.06 -6.91 6.16
N GLU A 63 10.55 -8.14 5.96
CA GLU A 63 11.18 -8.58 4.72
C GLU A 63 10.25 -9.53 3.94
N PHE A 64 10.08 -9.26 2.66
CA PHE A 64 9.29 -10.05 1.72
C PHE A 64 10.11 -10.43 0.52
N TYR A 65 9.67 -11.43 -0.24
CA TYR A 65 10.30 -11.75 -1.51
C TYR A 65 9.92 -10.68 -2.53
N ASP A 66 10.92 -10.16 -3.25
CA ASP A 66 10.77 -9.12 -4.28
C ASP A 66 10.38 -9.71 -5.65
N ASP A 67 10.42 -11.05 -5.76
CA ASP A 67 10.16 -11.78 -6.98
C ASP A 67 9.39 -13.09 -6.70
N GLU A 68 8.62 -13.54 -7.71
CA GLU A 68 7.89 -14.82 -7.68
C GLU A 68 8.83 -16.03 -7.54
N ASP A 69 10.06 -15.89 -8.03
CA ASP A 69 11.12 -16.90 -7.91
C ASP A 69 11.61 -17.09 -6.46
N ARG A 70 11.16 -16.23 -5.53
CA ARG A 70 11.53 -16.18 -4.11
C ARG A 70 13.05 -16.19 -3.89
N LYS A 71 13.80 -15.51 -4.76
CA LYS A 71 15.27 -15.48 -4.74
C LYS A 71 15.83 -14.37 -3.86
N VAL A 72 15.21 -13.20 -3.87
CA VAL A 72 15.68 -12.03 -3.12
C VAL A 72 14.63 -11.61 -2.11
N LYS A 73 15.04 -11.51 -0.84
CA LYS A 73 14.23 -10.84 0.18
C LYS A 73 14.63 -9.38 0.27
N LYS A 74 13.64 -8.52 0.41
CA LYS A 74 13.79 -7.08 0.52
C LYS A 74 12.90 -6.55 1.63
N LYS A 75 13.37 -5.51 2.31
CA LYS A 75 12.54 -4.80 3.27
C LYS A 75 11.44 -4.05 2.53
N LEU A 76 10.23 -4.09 3.10
CA LEU A 76 9.08 -3.36 2.58
C LEU A 76 9.38 -1.86 2.41
N LYS A 77 10.18 -1.30 3.32
CA LYS A 77 10.71 0.07 3.23
C LYS A 77 11.42 0.38 1.93
N ASP A 78 12.27 -0.53 1.48
CA ASP A 78 13.08 -0.33 0.29
C ASP A 78 12.22 -0.52 -0.97
N MET A 79 11.28 -1.48 -0.95
CA MET A 79 10.29 -1.65 -2.02
C MET A 79 9.42 -0.40 -2.20
N VAL A 80 8.93 0.18 -1.10
CA VAL A 80 8.17 1.45 -1.12
C VAL A 80 9.04 2.59 -1.63
N ARG A 81 10.28 2.71 -1.13
CA ARG A 81 11.21 3.78 -1.55
C ARG A 81 11.51 3.79 -3.03
N GLU A 82 11.62 2.63 -3.64
CA GLU A 82 12.02 2.51 -5.04
C GLU A 82 10.87 2.71 -6.02
N ASN A 83 9.64 2.38 -5.61
CA ASN A 83 8.47 2.39 -6.49
C ASN A 83 7.49 3.54 -6.22
N TRP A 84 7.60 4.24 -5.09
CA TRP A 84 6.70 5.34 -4.76
C TRP A 84 6.95 6.56 -5.66
N ASP A 85 5.97 6.88 -6.51
CA ASP A 85 5.98 8.04 -7.41
C ASP A 85 5.07 9.19 -6.94
N GLY A 86 4.56 9.09 -5.70
CA GLY A 86 3.55 10.00 -5.15
C GLY A 86 2.12 9.46 -5.24
N LYS A 87 1.92 8.23 -5.72
CA LYS A 87 0.61 7.58 -5.81
C LYS A 87 0.60 6.17 -5.19
N PRO A 88 -0.57 5.70 -4.76
CA PRO A 88 -0.72 4.33 -4.28
C PRO A 88 -0.35 3.28 -5.31
N PHE A 89 0.20 2.14 -4.85
CA PHE A 89 0.53 1.01 -5.70
C PHE A 89 0.51 -0.31 -4.92
N ILE A 90 0.33 -1.44 -5.62
CA ILE A 90 0.44 -2.78 -5.03
C ILE A 90 1.92 -3.08 -4.78
N VAL A 91 2.31 -3.20 -3.50
CA VAL A 91 3.69 -3.45 -3.09
C VAL A 91 3.99 -4.93 -2.90
N LEU A 92 2.98 -5.72 -2.52
CA LEU A 92 3.09 -7.16 -2.40
C LEU A 92 1.92 -7.81 -3.09
N THR A 93 2.23 -8.87 -3.82
CA THR A 93 1.25 -9.85 -4.27
C THR A 93 1.75 -11.25 -3.89
N TRP A 94 0.88 -12.07 -3.32
CA TRP A 94 1.18 -13.42 -2.87
C TRP A 94 0.44 -14.41 -3.78
N ASP A 95 1.20 -15.15 -4.57
CA ASP A 95 0.70 -16.39 -5.17
C ASP A 95 0.80 -17.53 -4.14
N TYR A 96 -0.33 -18.19 -3.91
CA TYR A 96 -0.44 -19.38 -3.08
C TYR A 96 0.05 -20.64 -3.81
#